data_AF-A0AA37PEU7-F1
#
_entry.id   AF-A0AA37PEU7-F1
#
_cell.length_a   1.000
_cell.length_b   1.000
_cell.length_c   1.000
_cell.angle_alpha   90.00
_cell.angle_beta   90.00
_cell.angle_gamma   90.00
#
_symmetry.space_group_name_H-M   'P 1'
#
loop_
_entity.id
_entity.type
_entity.pdbx_description
1 polymer ?
#
loop_
_entity_poly.entity_id
_entity_poly.type
_entity_poly.pdbx_seq_one_letter_code
_entity_poly.pdbx_strand_id
1 'polypeptide(L)'
;MHFSLATVLALGASILASPTPQANPTNPEDIVILDFSARHQTDGSVDSVGLHITGHDAENLYCGQTGTVVLGEKYACGDSKYSFALVNGVYDTWGVRIFHQWGVA
;
A
#
# COMPACT_ATOMS: atom_id res chain seq x y z
N MET A 1 -68.54 38.20 20.37
CA MET A 1 -67.61 37.06 20.42
C MET A 1 -66.37 37.47 19.63
N HIS A 2 -65.23 37.62 20.30
CA HIS A 2 -63.96 38.02 19.68
C HIS A 2 -63.23 36.76 19.18
N PHE A 3 -62.78 36.77 17.93
CA PHE A 3 -61.91 35.72 17.39
C PHE A 3 -60.49 36.28 17.24
N SER A 4 -59.58 35.77 18.06
CA SER A 4 -58.16 36.11 18.04
C SER A 4 -57.44 35.35 16.91
N LEU A 5 -56.69 36.07 16.08
CA LEU A 5 -55.76 35.52 15.10
C LEU A 5 -54.41 35.25 15.79
N ALA A 6 -53.93 34.01 15.78
CA ALA A 6 -52.60 33.65 16.25
C ALA A 6 -51.63 33.51 15.07
N THR A 7 -50.68 34.43 14.97
CA THR A 7 -49.61 34.42 13.96
C THR A 7 -48.46 33.55 14.47
N VAL A 8 -48.20 32.42 13.82
CA VAL A 8 -47.04 31.56 14.14
C VAL A 8 -45.89 31.91 13.21
N LEU A 9 -44.85 32.56 13.75
CA LEU A 9 -43.56 32.77 13.09
C LEU A 9 -42.73 31.50 13.24
N ALA A 10 -42.62 30.71 12.17
CA ALA A 10 -41.69 29.58 12.12
C ALA A 10 -40.29 30.09 11.72
N LEU A 11 -39.38 30.23 12.68
CA LEU A 11 -37.95 30.37 12.39
C LEU A 11 -37.36 28.98 12.11
N GLY A 12 -37.14 28.67 10.83
CA GLY A 12 -36.37 27.49 10.42
C GLY A 12 -34.88 27.83 10.40
N ALA A 13 -34.10 27.30 11.34
CA ALA A 13 -32.65 27.35 11.30
C ALA A 13 -32.13 26.18 10.47
N SER A 14 -31.61 26.46 9.27
CA SER A 14 -30.91 25.47 8.46
C SER A 14 -29.51 25.25 9.03
N ILE A 15 -29.30 24.14 9.75
CA ILE A 15 -27.96 23.71 10.14
C ILE A 15 -27.34 23.09 8.89
N LEU A 16 -26.46 23.83 8.21
CA LEU A 16 -25.61 23.27 7.17
C LEU A 16 -24.64 22.32 7.86
N ALA A 17 -24.91 21.01 7.79
CA ALA A 17 -23.94 20.01 8.14
C ALA A 17 -22.77 20.13 7.15
N SER A 18 -21.62 20.61 7.64
CA SER A 18 -20.37 20.58 6.87
C SER A 18 -19.98 19.11 6.64
N PRO A 19 -19.48 18.75 5.45
CA PRO A 19 -18.98 17.41 5.21
C PRO A 19 -17.83 17.12 6.19
N THR A 20 -18.00 16.09 7.02
CA THR A 20 -16.94 15.57 7.86
C THR A 20 -15.82 15.03 6.96
N PRO A 21 -14.54 15.34 7.23
CA PRO A 21 -13.44 14.73 6.52
C PRO A 21 -13.55 13.21 6.66
N GLN A 22 -13.79 12.51 5.55
CA GLN A 22 -13.60 11.07 5.50
C GLN A 22 -12.09 10.83 5.54
N ALA A 23 -11.53 10.77 6.75
CA ALA A 23 -10.27 10.07 6.93
C ALA A 23 -10.56 8.62 6.52
N ASN A 24 -10.17 8.23 5.31
CA ASN A 24 -9.97 6.82 5.03
C ASN A 24 -8.75 6.43 5.87
N PRO A 25 -8.90 5.65 6.95
CA PRO A 25 -7.73 5.04 7.55
C PRO A 25 -7.25 4.01 6.54
N THR A 26 -6.37 4.42 5.62
CA THR A 26 -5.42 3.46 5.08
C THR A 26 -4.69 2.95 6.32
N ASN A 27 -4.94 1.72 6.74
CA ASN A 27 -4.15 1.08 7.79
C ASN A 27 -2.90 0.57 7.08
N PRO A 28 -1.78 1.32 7.06
CA PRO A 28 -0.57 0.86 6.41
C PRO A 28 -0.08 -0.41 7.13
N GLU A 29 0.51 -1.31 6.36
CA GLU A 29 1.27 -2.43 6.90
C GLU A 29 2.73 -2.03 6.95
N ASP A 30 3.34 -2.14 8.13
CA ASP A 30 4.77 -2.00 8.28
C ASP A 30 5.47 -3.27 7.78
N ILE A 31 6.36 -3.13 6.79
CA ILE A 31 7.20 -4.22 6.28
C ILE A 31 8.65 -3.94 6.64
N VAL A 32 9.26 -4.88 7.36
CA VAL A 32 10.70 -4.88 7.62
C VAL A 32 11.38 -5.65 6.49
N ILE A 33 12.34 -5.01 5.81
CA ILE A 33 13.18 -5.63 4.78
C ILE A 33 14.57 -5.90 5.39
N LEU A 34 15.02 -7.15 5.29
CA LEU A 34 16.31 -7.62 5.78
C LEU A 34 17.09 -8.27 4.63
N ASP A 35 18.42 -8.28 4.76
CA ASP A 35 19.34 -8.98 3.86
C ASP A 35 19.12 -8.74 2.35
N PHE A 36 18.75 -7.51 1.99
CA PHE A 36 18.57 -7.13 0.59
C PHE A 36 19.89 -7.26 -0.18
N SER A 37 19.84 -7.98 -1.29
CA SER A 37 20.93 -8.14 -2.23
C SER A 37 20.39 -8.14 -3.66
N ALA A 38 21.13 -7.48 -4.56
CA ALA A 38 20.89 -7.53 -5.99
C ALA A 38 22.24 -7.63 -6.70
N ARG A 39 22.39 -8.61 -7.59
CA ARG A 39 23.60 -8.79 -8.39
C ARG A 39 23.33 -8.30 -9.80
N HIS A 40 24.09 -7.30 -10.20
CA HIS A 40 24.06 -6.74 -11.54
C HIS A 40 25.32 -7.09 -12.30
N GLN A 41 25.19 -7.15 -13.61
CA GLN A 41 26.26 -7.35 -14.56
C GLN A 41 26.80 -6.00 -15.06
N THR A 42 27.95 -6.03 -15.73
CA THR A 42 28.57 -4.82 -16.29
C THR A 42 27.73 -4.14 -17.37
N ASP A 43 26.79 -4.86 -17.97
CA ASP A 43 25.83 -4.32 -18.95
C ASP A 43 24.57 -3.70 -18.30
N GLY A 44 24.49 -3.69 -16.96
CA GLY A 44 23.37 -3.17 -16.20
C GLY A 44 22.19 -4.15 -16.01
N SER A 45 22.26 -5.35 -16.60
CA SER A 45 21.28 -6.40 -16.33
C SER A 45 21.40 -6.92 -14.90
N VAL A 46 20.29 -7.40 -14.33
CA VAL A 46 20.24 -7.98 -12.99
C VAL A 46 19.99 -9.48 -13.13
N ASP A 47 20.86 -10.29 -12.54
CA ASP A 47 20.80 -11.74 -12.64
C ASP A 47 20.22 -12.43 -11.38
N SER A 48 20.12 -11.67 -10.29
CA SER A 48 19.53 -12.14 -9.05
C SER A 48 19.18 -10.98 -8.13
N VAL A 49 18.11 -11.17 -7.38
CA VAL A 49 17.67 -10.32 -6.29
C VAL A 49 17.15 -11.21 -5.17
N GLY A 50 17.48 -10.88 -3.93
CA GLY A 50 17.05 -11.60 -2.75
C GLY A 50 16.87 -10.66 -1.58
N LEU A 51 15.84 -10.89 -0.77
CA LEU A 51 15.56 -10.19 0.46
C LEU A 51 14.72 -11.07 1.39
N HIS A 52 14.73 -10.76 2.67
CA HIS A 52 13.76 -11.30 3.62
C HIS A 52 12.79 -10.20 4.03
N ILE A 53 11.52 -10.57 4.19
CA ILE A 53 10.49 -9.66 4.69
C ILE A 53 9.84 -10.19 5.96
N THR A 54 9.56 -9.28 6.88
CA THR A 54 8.65 -9.53 8.02
C THR A 54 7.53 -8.49 7.94
N GLY A 55 6.29 -8.98 7.94
CA GLY A 55 5.07 -8.19 7.83
C GLY A 55 3.95 -8.78 8.69
N HIS A 56 2.70 -8.49 8.35
CA HIS A 56 1.53 -8.96 9.08
C HIS A 56 1.33 -10.48 8.98
N ASP A 57 1.42 -11.04 7.77
CA ASP A 57 1.12 -12.45 7.45
C ASP A 57 2.40 -13.29 7.25
N ALA A 58 3.59 -12.76 7.58
CA ALA A 58 4.87 -13.44 7.34
C ALA A 58 5.97 -12.98 8.30
N GLU A 59 6.80 -13.93 8.76
CA GLU A 59 8.01 -13.67 9.54
C GLU A 59 9.23 -14.23 8.80
N ASN A 60 10.23 -13.37 8.55
CA ASN A 60 11.48 -13.73 7.88
C ASN A 60 11.28 -14.52 6.57
N LEU A 61 10.27 -14.12 5.78
CA LEU A 61 9.93 -14.77 4.52
C LEU A 61 10.94 -14.39 3.44
N TYR A 62 11.57 -15.38 2.83
CA TYR A 62 12.45 -15.16 1.69
C TYR A 62 11.66 -14.79 0.43
N CYS A 63 12.08 -13.70 -0.21
CA CYS A 63 11.65 -13.24 -1.51
C CYS A 63 12.87 -13.18 -2.42
N GLY A 64 12.86 -13.88 -3.55
CA GLY A 64 14.00 -13.83 -4.45
C GLY A 64 13.67 -14.28 -5.85
N GLN A 65 14.50 -13.84 -6.78
CA GLN A 65 14.47 -14.25 -8.17
C GLN A 65 15.90 -14.40 -8.68
N THR A 66 16.13 -15.42 -9.50
CA THR A 66 17.45 -15.69 -10.12
C THR A 66 17.28 -15.90 -11.62
N GLY A 67 18.35 -15.72 -12.38
CA GLY A 67 18.28 -15.64 -13.84
C GLY A 67 17.89 -14.23 -14.28
N THR A 68 17.13 -14.08 -15.36
CA THR A 68 16.76 -12.74 -15.84
C THR A 68 15.78 -12.06 -14.88
N VAL A 69 16.23 -11.04 -14.15
CA VAL A 69 15.38 -10.17 -13.34
C VAL A 69 14.96 -8.97 -14.17
N VAL A 70 13.66 -8.86 -14.45
CA VAL A 70 13.07 -7.73 -15.18
C VAL A 70 12.62 -6.68 -14.18
N LEU A 71 13.15 -5.46 -14.33
CA LEU A 71 12.78 -4.36 -13.45
C LEU A 71 11.30 -4.00 -13.60
N GLY A 72 10.60 -3.91 -12.47
CA GLY A 72 9.16 -3.61 -12.37
C GLY A 72 8.25 -4.83 -12.51
N GLU A 73 8.78 -5.99 -12.87
CA GLU A 73 8.01 -7.24 -12.87
C GLU A 73 7.77 -7.73 -11.44
N LYS A 74 6.59 -8.32 -11.22
CA LYS A 74 6.16 -8.81 -9.91
C LYS A 74 6.50 -10.30 -9.76
N TYR A 75 7.35 -10.63 -8.79
CA TYR A 75 7.77 -11.99 -8.46
C TYR A 75 7.13 -12.44 -7.13
N ALA A 76 6.63 -13.66 -7.08
CA ALA A 76 6.06 -14.23 -5.86
C ALA A 76 7.14 -14.55 -4.82
N CYS A 77 6.83 -14.35 -3.54
CA CYS A 77 7.67 -14.79 -2.44
C CYS A 77 7.25 -16.20 -2.01
N GLY A 78 7.74 -17.22 -2.73
CA GLY A 78 7.30 -18.60 -2.58
C GLY A 78 5.79 -18.75 -2.80
N ASP A 79 5.13 -19.57 -1.98
CA ASP A 79 3.68 -19.79 -2.02
C ASP A 79 2.88 -18.81 -1.13
N SER A 80 3.51 -17.73 -0.66
CA SER A 80 2.86 -16.75 0.21
C SER A 80 1.94 -15.79 -0.56
N LYS A 81 1.19 -14.95 0.18
CA LYS A 81 0.43 -13.84 -0.40
C LYS A 81 1.29 -12.61 -0.71
N TYR A 82 2.59 -12.67 -0.43
CA TYR A 82 3.52 -11.59 -0.73
C TYR A 82 4.17 -11.77 -2.09
N SER A 83 4.42 -10.65 -2.73
CA SER A 83 5.23 -10.57 -3.94
C SER A 83 6.05 -9.29 -3.91
N PHE A 84 7.10 -9.25 -4.72
CA PHE A 84 8.00 -8.09 -4.78
C PHE A 84 8.35 -7.73 -6.22
N ALA A 85 8.83 -6.51 -6.42
CA ALA A 85 9.44 -6.09 -7.68
C ALA A 85 10.71 -5.28 -7.40
N LEU A 86 11.79 -5.58 -8.11
CA LEU A 86 12.97 -4.73 -8.16
C LEU A 86 12.71 -3.60 -9.16
N VAL A 87 12.97 -2.35 -8.78
CA VAL A 87 12.83 -1.18 -9.66
C VAL A 87 14.09 -0.33 -9.60
N ASN A 88 14.25 0.58 -10.57
CA ASN A 88 15.25 1.64 -10.43
C ASN A 88 14.93 2.48 -9.19
N GLY A 89 15.94 2.70 -8.35
CA GLY A 89 15.80 3.63 -7.23
C GLY A 89 15.74 5.08 -7.71
N VAL A 90 15.17 5.95 -6.88
CA VAL A 90 15.11 7.40 -7.14
C VAL A 90 16.36 8.10 -6.60
N TYR A 91 16.79 7.68 -5.40
CA TYR A 91 17.97 8.22 -4.71
C TYR A 91 19.10 7.19 -4.60
N ASP A 92 18.74 5.91 -4.57
CA ASP A 92 19.64 4.76 -4.55
C ASP A 92 19.67 4.06 -5.91
N THR A 93 20.58 3.11 -6.10
CA THR A 93 20.63 2.28 -7.32
C THR A 93 19.33 1.48 -7.50
N TRP A 94 18.82 0.91 -6.41
CA TRP A 94 17.69 -0.01 -6.44
C TRP A 94 16.57 0.46 -5.53
N GLY A 95 15.33 0.25 -5.96
CA GLY A 95 14.14 0.30 -5.13
C GLY A 95 13.46 -1.06 -5.09
N VAL A 96 12.73 -1.33 -4.02
CA VAL A 96 11.91 -2.54 -3.89
C VAL A 96 10.46 -2.12 -3.68
N ARG A 97 9.54 -2.74 -4.41
CA ARG A 97 8.10 -2.66 -4.16
C ARG A 97 7.64 -3.97 -3.55
N ILE A 98 6.94 -3.91 -2.43
CA ILE A 98 6.32 -5.06 -1.78
C ILE A 98 4.81 -5.00 -2.01
N PHE A 99 4.23 -6.13 -2.36
CA PHE A 99 2.79 -6.29 -2.56
C PHE A 99 2.30 -7.39 -1.64
N HIS A 100 1.18 -7.14 -0.98
CA HIS A 100 0.49 -8.14 -0.17
C HIS A 100 -0.93 -8.30 -0.74
N GLN A 101 -1.31 -9.52 -1.11
CA GLN A 101 -2.67 -9.82 -1.55
C GLN A 101 -3.59 -10.03 -0.35
N TRP A 102 -4.64 -9.22 -0.25
CA TRP A 102 -5.64 -9.30 0.81
C TRP A 102 -6.93 -9.92 0.26
N GLY A 103 -7.52 -10.86 0.99
CA GLY A 103 -8.76 -11.54 0.59
C GLY A 103 -8.59 -12.66 -0.46
N VAL A 104 -9.71 -13.18 -0.93
CA VAL A 104 -9.78 -14.12 -2.07
C VAL A 104 -10.09 -13.35 -3.34
N ALA A 105 -9.28 -13.56 -4.38
CA ALA A 105 -9.50 -13.00 -5.72
C ALA A 105 -10.64 -13.73 -6.44
#